data_AF-A0AAD4IK77-F1
#
_entry.id   AF-A0AAD4IK77-F1
#
_cell.length_a   1.000
_cell.length_b   1.000
_cell.length_c   1.000
_cell.angle_alpha   90.00
_cell.angle_beta   90.00
_cell.angle_gamma   90.00
#
_symmetry.space_group_name_H-M   'P 1'
#
loop_
_entity.id
_entity.type
_entity.pdbx_description
1 polymer ?
#
loop_
_entity_poly.entity_id
_entity_poly.type
_entity_poly.pdbx_seq_one_letter_code
_entity_poly.pdbx_strand_id
1 'polypeptide(L)' 'MVFCTEDPRKSVEFLSQKCEESGVNILFGSEIHRIQIGQEELTGVTIKQGNDFREIGCGTLVIAAES' A
#
# COMPACT_ATOMS: atom_id res chain seq x y z
N MET A 1 5.96 9.61 20.76
CA MET A 1 5.45 8.46 21.52
C MET A 1 5.72 7.23 20.66
N VAL A 2 6.61 6.34 21.08
CA VAL A 2 6.88 5.08 20.36
C VAL A 2 5.94 4.04 20.92
N PHE A 3 4.99 3.59 20.10
CA PHE A 3 4.07 2.50 20.46
C PHE A 3 4.79 1.18 20.19
N CYS A 4 5.44 0.62 21.22
CA CYS A 4 6.01 -0.72 21.16
C CYS A 4 5.12 -1.65 21.98
N THR A 5 4.19 -2.35 21.34
CA THR A 5 3.53 -3.51 21.96
C THR A 5 4.34 -4.76 21.64
N GLU A 6 4.51 -5.66 22.62
CA GLU A 6 5.18 -6.96 22.42
C GLU A 6 4.43 -7.84 21.40
N ASP A 7 3.14 -7.56 21.19
CA ASP A 7 2.32 -8.19 20.15
C ASP A 7 2.41 -7.39 18.84
N PRO A 8 3.05 -7.92 17.79
CA PRO A 8 3.16 -7.23 16.50
C PRO A 8 1.79 -7.02 15.82
N ARG A 9 0.78 -7.84 16.13
CA ARG A 9 -0.56 -7.69 15.55
C ARG A 9 -1.23 -6.41 16.02
N LYS A 10 -1.12 -6.11 17.32
CA LYS A 10 -1.64 -4.87 17.92
C LYS A 10 -0.95 -3.63 17.36
N SER A 11 0.35 -3.72 17.08
CA SER A 11 1.08 -2.65 16.40
C SER A 11 0.52 -2.39 14.99
N VAL A 12 0.28 -3.43 14.21
CA VAL A 12 -0.27 -3.32 12.84
C VAL A 12 -1.70 -2.77 12.87
N GLU A 13 -2.55 -3.24 13.77
CA GLU A 13 -3.91 -2.72 13.94
C GLU A 13 -3.90 -1.22 14.30
N PHE A 14 -3.07 -0.82 15.27
CA PHE A 14 -2.93 0.57 15.67
C PHE A 14 -2.44 1.45 14.51
N LEU A 15 -1.41 1.03 13.76
CA LEU A 15 -0.90 1.77 12.62
C LEU A 15 -1.93 1.88 11.49
N SER A 16 -2.66 0.79 11.20
CA SER A 16 -3.74 0.79 10.21
C SER A 16 -4.82 1.81 10.57
N GLN A 17 -5.25 1.81 11.84
CA GLN A 17 -6.22 2.80 12.33
C GLN A 17 -5.70 4.24 12.17
N LYS A 18 -4.42 4.51 12.47
CA LYS A 18 -3.84 5.85 12.30
C LYS A 18 -3.74 6.30 10.85
N CYS A 19 -3.47 5.37 9.94
CA CYS A 19 -3.53 5.63 8.50
C CYS A 19 -4.95 6.01 8.07
N GLU A 20 -5.97 5.25 8.47
CA GLU A 20 -7.38 5.53 8.15
C GLU A 20 -7.85 6.88 8.74
N GLU A 21 -7.51 7.18 10.00
CA GLU A 21 -7.79 8.48 10.64
C GLU A 21 -7.15 9.66 9.89
N SER A 22 -6.04 9.41 9.18
CA SER A 22 -5.35 10.39 8.35
C SER A 22 -5.88 10.48 6.91
N GLY A 23 -6.93 9.71 6.57
CA GLY A 23 -7.53 9.67 5.23
C GLY A 23 -6.78 8.80 4.22
N VAL A 24 -5.86 7.94 4.68
CA VAL A 24 -5.17 6.98 3.82
C VAL A 24 -6.10 5.82 3.50
N ASN A 25 -6.20 5.45 2.23
CA ASN A 25 -6.97 4.28 1.79
C ASN A 25 -6.10 3.02 1.86
N ILE A 26 -6.51 2.04 2.66
CA ILE A 26 -5.81 0.77 2.82
C ILE A 26 -6.55 -0.32 2.05
N LEU A 27 -5.85 -0.97 1.12
CA LEU A 27 -6.40 -2.06 0.32
C LEU A 27 -5.76 -3.40 0.74
N PHE A 28 -6.55 -4.25 1.37
CA PHE A 28 -6.14 -5.62 1.71
C PHE A 28 -6.35 -6.57 0.53
N GLY A 29 -5.58 -7.68 0.53
CA GLY A 29 -5.69 -8.72 -0.51
C GLY A 29 -5.39 -8.22 -1.92
N SER A 30 -4.55 -7.19 -2.03
CA SER A 30 -4.16 -6.56 -3.29
C SER A 30 -2.67 -6.78 -3.52
N GLU A 31 -2.32 -7.14 -4.75
CA GLU A 31 -0.94 -7.38 -5.17
C GLU A 31 -0.57 -6.42 -6.30
N ILE A 32 0.63 -5.85 -6.25
CA ILE A 32 1.16 -5.06 -7.37
C ILE A 32 1.48 -6.02 -8.52
N HIS A 33 0.72 -5.95 -9.60
CA HIS A 33 0.92 -6.78 -10.78
C HIS A 33 1.93 -6.16 -11.76
N ARG A 34 1.86 -4.84 -11.95
CA ARG A 34 2.71 -4.12 -12.90
C ARG A 34 2.93 -2.67 -12.47
N ILE A 35 4.14 -2.16 -12.70
CA ILE A 35 4.47 -0.74 -12.57
C ILE A 35 4.28 -0.06 -13.94
N GLN A 36 3.64 1.12 -13.96
CA GLN A 36 3.38 1.88 -15.17
C GLN A 36 4.37 3.04 -15.30
N ILE A 37 5.13 3.05 -16.38
CA ILE A 37 6.12 4.09 -16.70
C ILE A 37 5.71 4.73 -18.02
N GLY A 38 5.57 6.05 -18.03
CA GLY A 38 5.21 6.85 -19.21
C GLY A 38 6.13 8.05 -19.32
N GLN A 39 6.65 8.34 -20.51
CA GLN A 39 7.59 9.45 -20.73
C GLN A 39 8.78 9.46 -19.74
N GLU A 40 9.32 8.27 -19.46
CA GLU A 40 10.43 8.05 -18.51
C GLU A 40 10.08 8.28 -17.02
N GLU A 41 8.83 8.60 -16.70
CA GLU A 41 8.37 8.84 -15.34
C GLU A 41 7.40 7.76 -14.85
N LEU A 42 7.40 7.53 -13.53
CA LEU A 42 6.39 6.70 -12.88
C LEU A 42 5.03 7.40 -12.98
N THR A 43 4.05 6.70 -13.52
CA THR A 43 2.68 7.23 -13.72
C THR A 43 1.63 6.50 -12.89
N GLY A 44 1.93 5.26 -12.45
CA GLY A 44 1.00 4.46 -11.67
C GLY A 44 1.43 3.02 -11.46
N VAL A 45 0.50 2.25 -10.91
CA VAL A 45 0.60 0.80 -10.75
C VAL A 45 -0.72 0.14 -11.14
N THR A 46 -0.61 -1.05 -11.75
CA THR A 46 -1.75 -1.97 -11.88
C THR A 46 -1.71 -2.91 -10.68
N ILE A 47 -2.79 -2.92 -9.90
CA ILE A 47 -2.99 -3.87 -8.82
C ILE A 47 -3.95 -4.98 -9.24
N LYS A 48 -3.74 -6.18 -8.72
CA LYS A 48 -4.65 -7.31 -8.82
C LYS A 48 -5.32 -7.51 -7.47
N GLN A 49 -6.66 -7.55 -7.45
CA GLN A 49 -7.45 -7.85 -6.25
C GLN A 49 -8.42 -8.99 -6.58
N GLY A 50 -8.13 -10.18 -6.07
CA GLY A 50 -8.83 -11.39 -6.51
C GLY A 50 -8.59 -11.67 -7.99
N ASN A 51 -9.65 -11.63 -8.80
CA ASN A 51 -9.58 -11.80 -10.27
C ASN A 51 -9.62 -10.47 -11.04
N ASP A 52 -9.81 -9.35 -10.34
CA ASP A 52 -9.95 -8.04 -10.97
C ASP A 52 -8.59 -7.32 -11.03
N PHE A 53 -8.40 -6.56 -12.10
CA PHE A 53 -7.27 -5.65 -12.26
C PHE A 53 -7.75 -4.21 -12.21
N ARG A 54 -7.02 -3.36 -11.47
CA ARG A 54 -7.32 -1.94 -11.34
C ARG A 54 -6.06 -1.12 -11.50
N GLU A 55 -6.18 0.04 -12.14
CA GLU A 55 -5.09 1.00 -12.28
C GLU A 55 -5.19 2.06 -11.19
N ILE A 56 -4.07 2.36 -10.56
CA ILE A 56 -3.93 3.41 -9.55
C ILE A 56 -2.82 4.35 -10.03
N GLY A 57 -3.20 5.58 -10.37
CA GLY A 57 -2.24 6.62 -10.72
C GLY A 57 -1.43 7.06 -9.50
N CYS A 58 -0.11 7.11 -9.65
CA CYS A 58 0.79 7.61 -8.61
C CYS A 58 2.09 8.16 -9.24
N GLY A 59 2.61 9.27 -8.69
CA GLY A 59 3.90 9.84 -9.08
C GLY A 59 5.07 9.35 -8.21
N THR A 60 4.79 8.63 -7.14
CA THR A 60 5.81 8.06 -6.23
C THR A 60 5.34 6.70 -5.74
N LEU A 61 6.24 5.72 -5.76
CA LEU A 61 6.00 4.36 -5.29
C LEU A 61 7.05 3.99 -4.25
N VAL A 62 6.60 3.59 -3.06
CA VAL A 62 7.46 3.07 -1.99
C VAL A 62 7.17 1.59 -1.82
N ILE A 63 8.19 0.75 -1.97
CA ILE A 63 8.08 -0.71 -1.82
C ILE A 63 8.66 -1.10 -0.47
N ALA A 64 7.78 -1.48 0.47
CA ALA A 64 8.11 -2.01 1.79
C ALA A 64 7.67 -3.47 1.92
N ALA A 65 7.85 -4.25 0.86
CA ALA A 65 7.59 -5.68 0.84
C ALA A 65 8.88 -6.44 1.17
N GLU A 66 8.77 -7.47 2.01
CA GLU A 66 9.86 -8.41 2.24
C GLU A 66 9.98 -9.35 1.04
N SER A 67 11.22 -9.57 0.58
CA SER A 67 11.59 -10.38 -0.60
C SER A 67 11.80 -11.84 -0.28
#